data_AF-A0A944QK37-F1
#
_entry.id   AF-A0A944QK37-F1
#
_cell.length_a   1.000
_cell.length_b   1.000
_cell.length_c   1.000
_cell.angle_alpha   90.00
_cell.angle_beta   90.00
_cell.angle_gamma   90.00
#
_symmetry.space_group_name_H-M   'P 1'
#
loop_
_entity.id
_entity.type
_entity.pdbx_description
1 polymer ?
#
loop_
_entity_poly.entity_id
_entity_poly.type
_entity_poly.pdbx_seq_one_letter_code
_entity_poly.pdbx_strand_id
1 'polypeptide(L)'
;MSLLLDSPAEQGLRIDPATGEILDDAPAGNKRTFDFDAFLNLIIDAAIPNSLPSPTGLAIDGTGVEAYAVRRWKSKRPQAEPGEKKKPQNRSTKPSAGQTQEWTSADPDARLGKKTATENHPKEMFFGYEAHFGVDAYPKGTVDAPRVIRSFVLVPAGSSRAAAGLAGLDIVKEVAGKEYRLKTVYADRGYSMLKADNWQLPLWSRNIRQVCDLAQNQRTTRPSPHHGTIYIDGGLFTSAIPKTLIELDSPTAPNLNKEEKDKRAKLYDERTQFAYHPHGARNPENGHQRFKGPATASKLSCPNNELSMRLGNEYQETNCTLGEPCGCSGTITLTPDEHARESQWPLFGTTNWMKLYGARNAVESFNADVRTNKLSWRRGYVKTFTRPGTAFLLAISLAALNIRIVRDWCFKRRMQNMWGGETWDFGPEPKQTRERRTKTIDDRNSD
;
A
#
# COMPACT_ATOMS: atom_id res chain seq x y z
N MET A 1 1.73 -26.02 53.99
CA MET A 1 1.84 -27.48 53.78
C MET A 1 1.22 -27.77 52.43
N SER A 2 2.09 -28.07 51.45
CA SER A 2 1.92 -28.45 50.04
C SER A 2 0.63 -28.11 49.27
N LEU A 3 0.76 -27.17 48.33
CA LEU A 3 -0.10 -27.00 47.16
C LEU A 3 0.36 -28.00 46.08
N LEU A 4 -0.57 -28.80 45.57
CA LEU A 4 -0.35 -29.76 44.48
C LEU A 4 -0.06 -29.03 43.16
N LEU A 5 1.11 -29.34 42.59
CA LEU A 5 1.52 -29.02 41.22
C LEU A 5 0.98 -30.13 40.31
N ASP A 6 0.05 -29.82 39.42
CA ASP A 6 -0.27 -30.68 38.29
C ASP A 6 0.77 -30.47 37.18
N SER A 7 1.49 -31.53 36.86
CA SER A 7 2.46 -31.61 35.75
C SER A 7 1.72 -31.74 34.41
N PRO A 8 2.12 -31.03 33.34
CA PRO A 8 1.56 -31.28 32.01
C PRO A 8 2.07 -32.61 31.46
N ALA A 9 1.13 -33.49 31.10
CA ALA A 9 1.42 -34.79 30.50
C ALA A 9 2.20 -34.65 29.19
N GLU A 10 3.37 -35.29 29.12
CA GLU A 10 4.09 -35.57 27.87
C GLU A 10 3.22 -36.48 26.99
N GLN A 11 2.63 -35.93 25.93
CA GLN A 11 1.99 -36.71 24.88
C GLN A 11 3.05 -37.06 23.83
N GLY A 12 3.57 -38.29 23.90
CA GLY A 12 4.50 -38.83 22.91
C GLY A 12 3.83 -39.06 21.55
N LEU A 13 4.48 -38.59 20.48
CA LEU A 13 4.09 -38.86 19.09
C LEU A 13 4.13 -40.37 18.81
N ARG A 14 3.01 -40.94 18.34
CA ARG A 14 2.98 -42.32 17.82
C ARG A 14 3.31 -42.31 16.34
N ILE A 15 4.32 -43.10 15.96
CA ILE A 15 4.77 -43.28 14.58
C ILE A 15 4.42 -44.71 14.16
N ASP A 16 3.78 -44.86 13.01
CA ASP A 16 3.54 -46.15 12.37
C ASP A 16 4.89 -46.79 12.01
N PRO A 17 5.24 -47.95 12.58
CA PRO A 17 6.55 -48.57 12.37
C PRO A 17 6.75 -49.16 10.96
N ALA A 18 5.68 -49.31 10.17
CA ALA A 18 5.73 -49.84 8.81
C ALA A 18 5.82 -48.72 7.75
N THR A 19 5.16 -47.58 7.97
CA THR A 19 5.10 -46.46 7.00
C THR A 19 5.91 -45.23 7.40
N GLY A 20 6.23 -45.09 8.70
CA GLY A 20 6.86 -43.90 9.25
C GLY A 20 5.89 -42.71 9.41
N GLU A 21 4.59 -42.90 9.19
CA GLU A 21 3.58 -41.85 9.33
C GLU A 21 3.26 -41.59 10.81
N ILE A 22 3.14 -40.31 11.18
CA ILE A 22 2.68 -39.93 12.52
C ILE A 22 1.17 -40.17 12.59
N LEU A 23 0.74 -41.03 13.51
CA LEU A 23 -0.67 -41.31 13.76
C LEU A 23 -1.19 -40.34 14.82
N ASP A 24 -1.88 -39.30 14.37
CA ASP A 24 -2.54 -38.32 15.24
C ASP A 24 -3.75 -38.95 15.95
N ASP A 25 -3.56 -39.50 17.14
CA ASP A 25 -4.66 -39.94 18.03
C ASP A 25 -5.33 -38.75 18.77
N ALA A 26 -5.00 -37.49 18.41
CA ALA A 26 -5.64 -36.31 19.00
C ALA A 26 -7.04 -36.09 18.41
N PRO A 27 -8.10 -35.89 19.23
CA PRO A 27 -9.41 -35.49 18.73
C PRO A 27 -9.21 -34.22 17.90
N ALA A 28 -9.73 -34.19 16.68
CA ALA A 28 -9.50 -33.18 15.64
C ALA A 28 -9.62 -31.73 16.14
N GLY A 29 -8.60 -31.26 16.83
CA GLY A 29 -8.45 -29.89 17.29
C GLY A 29 -8.02 -29.09 16.08
N ASN A 30 -8.96 -28.36 15.49
CA ASN A 30 -8.75 -27.37 14.43
C ASN A 30 -7.53 -27.65 13.55
N LYS A 31 -7.60 -28.66 12.66
CA LYS A 31 -6.71 -28.71 11.51
C LYS A 31 -6.86 -27.38 10.78
N ARG A 32 -5.92 -26.45 10.96
CA ARG A 32 -5.88 -25.22 10.17
C ARG A 32 -5.70 -25.66 8.73
N THR A 33 -6.78 -25.62 7.95
CA THR A 33 -6.69 -25.69 6.50
C THR A 33 -5.93 -24.44 6.06
N PHE A 34 -4.63 -24.59 5.77
CA PHE A 34 -3.83 -23.50 5.26
C PHE A 34 -4.20 -23.24 3.81
N ASP A 35 -4.60 -22.00 3.52
CA ASP A 35 -4.74 -21.51 2.16
C ASP A 35 -3.36 -21.52 1.47
N PHE A 36 -3.33 -21.78 0.17
CA PHE A 36 -2.08 -21.84 -0.60
C PHE A 36 -1.32 -20.51 -0.52
N ASP A 37 -2.01 -19.38 -0.57
CA ASP A 37 -1.38 -18.07 -0.46
C ASP A 37 -0.80 -17.86 0.97
N ALA A 38 -1.46 -18.36 2.01
CA ALA A 38 -0.89 -18.35 3.38
C ALA A 38 0.39 -19.19 3.47
N PHE A 39 0.42 -20.38 2.87
CA PHE A 39 1.62 -21.22 2.79
C PHE A 39 2.79 -20.51 2.08
N LEU A 40 2.55 -19.85 0.94
CA LEU A 40 3.58 -19.10 0.24
C LEU A 40 4.17 -17.98 1.10
N ASN A 41 3.33 -17.32 1.90
CA ASN A 41 3.77 -16.22 2.75
C ASN A 41 4.47 -16.71 4.02
N LEU A 42 4.18 -17.91 4.52
CA LEU A 42 5.00 -18.54 5.56
C LEU A 42 6.43 -18.81 5.07
N ILE A 43 6.62 -19.20 3.81
CA ILE A 43 7.97 -19.34 3.23
C ILE A 43 8.70 -18.00 3.20
N ILE A 44 7.99 -16.92 2.83
CA ILE A 44 8.57 -15.56 2.78
C ILE A 44 8.89 -15.03 4.18
N ASP A 45 8.02 -15.28 5.15
CA ASP A 45 8.18 -14.83 6.54
C ASP A 45 9.27 -15.61 7.28
N ALA A 46 9.44 -16.90 7.00
CA ALA A 46 10.56 -17.71 7.52
C ALA A 46 11.94 -17.16 7.12
N ALA A 47 12.01 -16.36 6.04
CA ALA A 47 13.20 -15.66 5.62
C ALA A 47 13.41 -14.30 6.33
N ILE A 48 12.64 -13.99 7.36
CA ILE A 48 12.73 -12.75 8.15
C ILE A 48 13.20 -13.10 9.57
N PRO A 49 14.21 -12.41 10.12
CA PRO A 49 14.64 -12.68 11.49
C PRO A 49 13.56 -12.33 12.51
N ASN A 50 13.39 -13.15 13.54
CA ASN A 50 12.47 -12.88 14.66
C ASN A 50 12.80 -11.58 15.42
N SER A 51 14.03 -11.08 15.32
CA SER A 51 14.44 -9.80 15.89
C SER A 51 13.88 -8.59 15.14
N LEU A 52 13.38 -8.79 13.90
CA LEU A 52 12.75 -7.74 13.12
C LEU A 52 11.28 -7.60 13.51
N PRO A 53 10.86 -6.45 14.08
CA PRO A 53 9.50 -6.31 14.58
C PRO A 53 8.47 -6.36 13.46
N SER A 54 7.29 -6.91 13.77
CA SER A 54 6.11 -6.80 12.91
C SER A 54 5.81 -5.33 12.57
N PRO A 55 5.52 -5.00 11.29
CA PRO A 55 5.34 -3.62 10.88
C PRO A 55 4.05 -3.00 11.45
N THR A 56 4.12 -1.71 11.77
CA THR A 56 2.93 -0.88 12.02
C THR A 56 2.38 -0.25 10.74
N GLY A 57 3.19 -0.24 9.67
CA GLY A 57 2.86 0.31 8.36
C GLY A 57 3.35 -0.58 7.21
N LEU A 58 2.51 -0.75 6.18
CA LEU A 58 2.80 -1.58 5.01
C LEU A 58 2.59 -0.78 3.73
N ALA A 59 3.59 -0.71 2.86
CA ALA A 59 3.43 -0.13 1.52
C ALA A 59 3.01 -1.22 0.54
N ILE A 60 1.97 -0.94 -0.24
CA ILE A 60 1.41 -1.91 -1.19
C ILE A 60 1.46 -1.42 -2.63
N ASP A 61 1.75 -2.33 -3.55
CA ASP A 61 1.71 -2.06 -4.98
C ASP A 61 1.48 -3.36 -5.78
N GLY A 62 0.86 -3.23 -6.94
CA GLY A 62 0.62 -4.30 -7.90
C GLY A 62 1.59 -4.21 -9.07
N THR A 63 2.31 -5.29 -9.34
CA THR A 63 3.33 -5.35 -10.39
C THR A 63 3.02 -6.48 -11.38
N GLY A 64 3.13 -6.19 -12.67
CA GLY A 64 2.91 -7.21 -13.71
C GLY A 64 4.05 -8.23 -13.76
N VAL A 65 3.69 -9.51 -13.80
CA VAL A 65 4.60 -10.66 -14.00
C VAL A 65 4.22 -11.35 -15.30
N GLU A 66 5.12 -11.36 -16.27
CA GLU A 66 4.84 -12.01 -17.55
C GLU A 66 4.92 -13.53 -17.43
N ALA A 67 3.89 -14.22 -17.91
CA ALA A 67 3.90 -15.68 -17.98
C ALA A 67 4.95 -16.16 -18.98
N TYR A 68 5.47 -17.36 -18.75
CA TYR A 68 6.37 -18.01 -19.70
C TYR A 68 5.66 -18.30 -21.03
N ALA A 69 4.40 -18.73 -20.96
CA ALA A 69 3.58 -18.92 -22.14
C ALA A 69 3.29 -17.61 -22.87
N VAL A 70 3.19 -17.69 -24.19
CA VAL A 70 2.84 -16.56 -25.05
C VAL A 70 1.42 -16.74 -25.57
N ARG A 71 0.65 -15.65 -25.55
CA ARG A 71 -0.64 -15.57 -26.24
C ARG A 71 -0.46 -15.79 -27.75
N ARG A 72 -1.16 -16.77 -28.31
CA ARG A 72 -1.29 -17.00 -29.76
C ARG A 72 -2.69 -16.63 -30.22
N TRP A 73 -2.78 -15.74 -31.20
CA TRP A 73 -4.07 -15.44 -31.83
C TRP A 73 -4.48 -16.58 -32.75
N LYS A 74 -5.74 -17.02 -32.67
CA LYS A 74 -6.29 -17.89 -33.70
C LYS A 74 -6.49 -17.03 -34.95
N SER A 75 -5.69 -17.24 -35.99
CA SER A 75 -6.05 -16.70 -37.30
C SER A 75 -7.33 -17.38 -37.75
N LYS A 76 -8.44 -16.65 -37.91
CA LYS A 76 -9.52 -17.11 -38.79
C LYS A 76 -8.91 -17.19 -40.19
N ARG A 77 -8.44 -18.37 -40.59
CA ARG A 77 -8.26 -18.66 -42.00
C ARG A 77 -9.67 -18.91 -42.52
N PRO A 78 -10.20 -18.13 -43.49
CA PRO A 78 -11.30 -18.65 -44.29
C PRO A 78 -10.83 -20.00 -44.86
N GLN A 79 -11.66 -21.04 -44.77
CA GLN A 79 -11.41 -22.26 -45.54
C GLN A 79 -11.33 -21.81 -47.00
N ALA A 80 -10.13 -21.86 -47.57
CA ALA A 80 -9.93 -21.55 -48.97
C ALA A 80 -10.48 -22.73 -49.77
N GLU A 81 -11.42 -22.48 -50.68
CA GLU A 81 -11.75 -23.44 -51.72
C GLU A 81 -10.49 -23.76 -52.54
N PRO A 82 -10.36 -25.00 -53.06
CA PRO A 82 -9.15 -25.43 -53.74
C PRO A 82 -9.06 -24.75 -55.11
N GLY A 83 -8.25 -23.70 -55.24
CA GLY A 83 -7.94 -23.11 -56.55
C GLY A 83 -7.24 -21.75 -56.57
N GLU A 84 -7.33 -20.93 -55.53
CA GLU A 84 -6.79 -19.56 -55.60
C GLU A 84 -5.34 -19.42 -55.11
N LYS A 85 -4.47 -18.91 -56.01
CA LYS A 85 -3.08 -18.54 -55.70
C LYS A 85 -3.05 -17.34 -54.75
N LYS A 86 -2.47 -17.53 -53.56
CA LYS A 86 -2.38 -16.54 -52.48
C LYS A 86 -1.39 -15.40 -52.80
N LYS A 87 -1.83 -14.14 -52.65
CA LYS A 87 -0.92 -13.02 -52.34
C LYS A 87 -0.74 -12.93 -50.81
N PRO A 88 0.46 -12.61 -50.30
CA PRO A 88 0.70 -12.47 -48.87
C PRO A 88 -0.07 -11.25 -48.34
N GLN A 89 -1.07 -11.47 -47.49
CA GLN A 89 -1.73 -10.40 -46.77
C GLN A 89 -0.83 -9.88 -45.65
N ASN A 90 -0.57 -8.56 -45.68
CA ASN A 90 0.16 -7.85 -44.64
C ASN A 90 -0.51 -8.04 -43.27
N ARG A 91 0.33 -8.33 -42.27
CA ARG A 91 -0.01 -8.67 -40.88
C ARG A 91 -0.59 -7.51 -40.03
N SER A 92 -1.07 -6.42 -40.65
CA SER A 92 -1.31 -5.13 -39.97
C SER A 92 -2.75 -4.63 -39.97
N THR A 93 -3.76 -5.47 -40.23
CA THR A 93 -5.15 -5.06 -40.08
C THR A 93 -5.58 -5.21 -38.62
N LYS A 94 -5.74 -4.07 -37.93
CA LYS A 94 -6.45 -4.00 -36.65
C LYS A 94 -7.86 -4.60 -36.84
N PRO A 95 -8.32 -5.49 -35.95
CA PRO A 95 -9.70 -5.97 -36.03
C PRO A 95 -10.67 -4.80 -35.89
N SER A 96 -11.74 -4.83 -36.66
CA SER A 96 -12.87 -3.92 -36.51
C SER A 96 -13.52 -4.11 -35.13
N ALA A 97 -14.03 -3.01 -34.57
CA ALA A 97 -14.74 -3.01 -33.30
C ALA A 97 -15.91 -4.01 -33.34
N GLY A 98 -15.90 -5.00 -32.45
CA GLY A 98 -16.97 -6.00 -32.31
C GLY A 98 -16.57 -7.46 -32.62
N GLN A 99 -15.38 -7.73 -33.17
CA GLN A 99 -14.90 -9.11 -33.30
C GLN A 99 -14.10 -9.55 -32.05
N THR A 100 -14.67 -10.45 -31.27
CA THR A 100 -13.94 -11.17 -30.20
C THR A 100 -12.89 -12.06 -30.87
N GLN A 101 -11.65 -11.59 -30.94
CA GLN A 101 -10.55 -12.43 -31.40
C GLN A 101 -10.28 -13.51 -30.35
N GLU A 102 -10.51 -14.76 -30.72
CA GLU A 102 -10.11 -15.89 -29.90
C GLU A 102 -8.59 -16.01 -29.87
N TRP A 103 -8.04 -16.21 -28.67
CA TRP A 103 -6.64 -16.48 -28.44
C TRP A 103 -6.47 -17.77 -27.66
N THR A 104 -5.31 -18.40 -27.78
CA THR A 104 -4.91 -19.58 -27.03
C THR A 104 -3.58 -19.33 -26.34
N SER A 105 -3.33 -20.06 -25.25
CA SER A 105 -2.10 -20.03 -24.47
C SER A 105 -1.86 -21.42 -23.89
N ALA A 106 -0.59 -21.81 -23.73
CA ALA A 106 -0.22 -23.01 -22.99
C ALA A 106 -0.41 -22.85 -21.47
N ASP A 107 -0.41 -21.61 -20.98
CA ASP A 107 -0.78 -21.28 -19.62
C ASP A 107 -2.27 -20.94 -19.55
N PRO A 108 -3.10 -21.77 -18.88
CA PRO A 108 -4.55 -21.58 -18.79
C PRO A 108 -4.96 -20.51 -17.78
N ASP A 109 -4.07 -20.08 -16.87
CA ASP A 109 -4.38 -19.11 -15.81
C ASP A 109 -3.92 -17.70 -16.16
N ALA A 110 -2.90 -17.58 -17.00
CA ALA A 110 -2.40 -16.29 -17.48
C ALA A 110 -3.47 -15.49 -18.23
N ARG A 111 -3.51 -14.17 -18.01
CA ARG A 111 -4.50 -13.25 -18.59
C ARG A 111 -3.81 -11.98 -19.11
N LEU A 112 -4.57 -11.13 -19.78
CA LEU A 112 -4.08 -9.85 -20.30
C LEU A 112 -4.16 -8.76 -19.22
N GLY A 113 -3.01 -8.18 -18.89
CA GLY A 113 -2.89 -7.02 -18.02
C GLY A 113 -2.46 -5.77 -18.78
N LYS A 114 -2.74 -4.61 -18.20
CA LYS A 114 -2.26 -3.30 -18.67
C LYS A 114 -1.04 -2.89 -17.84
N LYS A 115 0.06 -2.51 -18.49
CA LYS A 115 1.12 -1.75 -17.82
C LYS A 115 0.75 -0.27 -17.81
N THR A 116 0.93 0.38 -16.67
CA THR A 116 0.82 1.85 -16.57
C THR A 116 1.89 2.47 -17.46
N ALA A 117 1.49 3.41 -18.33
CA ALA A 117 2.45 4.15 -19.14
C ALA A 117 3.34 5.01 -18.24
N THR A 118 4.63 5.04 -18.55
CA THR A 118 5.58 6.00 -18.01
C THR A 118 6.09 6.86 -19.17
N GLU A 119 6.71 8.01 -18.89
CA GLU A 119 7.25 8.89 -19.94
C GLU A 119 8.18 8.14 -20.92
N ASN A 120 8.85 7.10 -20.45
CA ASN A 120 9.80 6.31 -21.22
C ASN A 120 9.22 5.00 -21.80
N HIS A 121 7.99 4.61 -21.45
CA HIS A 121 7.38 3.36 -21.94
C HIS A 121 5.90 3.55 -22.27
N PRO A 122 5.48 3.28 -23.53
CA PRO A 122 4.09 3.42 -23.94
C PRO A 122 3.17 2.43 -23.20
N LYS A 123 1.84 2.64 -23.31
CA LYS A 123 0.82 1.73 -22.76
C LYS A 123 0.96 0.35 -23.41
N GLU A 124 1.67 -0.55 -22.75
CA GLU A 124 1.86 -1.92 -23.21
C GLU A 124 0.91 -2.87 -22.49
N MET A 125 0.29 -3.76 -23.26
CA MET A 125 -0.39 -4.93 -22.72
C MET A 125 0.65 -6.01 -22.43
N PHE A 126 0.50 -6.71 -21.31
CA PHE A 126 1.30 -7.90 -21.01
C PHE A 126 0.38 -9.10 -20.81
N PHE A 127 0.94 -10.30 -20.97
CA PHE A 127 0.22 -11.55 -20.75
C PHE A 127 0.86 -12.29 -19.58
N GLY A 128 0.08 -12.55 -18.54
CA GLY A 128 0.56 -13.18 -17.32
C GLY A 128 -0.30 -12.87 -16.09
N TYR A 129 0.36 -12.46 -15.02
CA TYR A 129 -0.17 -12.32 -13.68
C TYR A 129 0.10 -10.92 -13.11
N GLU A 130 -0.62 -10.56 -12.07
CA GLU A 130 -0.34 -9.40 -11.25
C GLU A 130 0.08 -9.87 -9.85
N ALA A 131 1.29 -9.51 -9.45
CA ALA A 131 1.84 -9.76 -8.14
C ALA A 131 1.58 -8.54 -7.25
N HIS A 132 0.91 -8.76 -6.14
CA HIS A 132 0.64 -7.75 -5.13
C HIS A 132 1.63 -7.94 -3.97
N PHE A 133 2.42 -6.91 -3.70
CA PHE A 133 3.41 -6.92 -2.64
C PHE A 133 2.96 -6.04 -1.49
N GLY A 134 3.14 -6.51 -0.26
CA GLY A 134 3.11 -5.69 0.94
C GLY A 134 4.48 -5.67 1.60
N VAL A 135 5.09 -4.50 1.65
CA VAL A 135 6.48 -4.29 2.10
C VAL A 135 6.50 -3.43 3.36
N ASP A 136 7.38 -3.77 4.31
CA ASP A 136 7.59 -3.00 5.53
C ASP A 136 7.87 -1.53 5.21
N ALA A 137 7.04 -0.64 5.77
CA ALA A 137 7.06 0.78 5.47
C ALA A 137 7.08 1.61 6.75
N TYR A 138 8.26 2.16 7.03
CA TYR A 138 8.49 3.06 8.15
C TYR A 138 8.61 4.49 7.64
N PRO A 139 7.81 5.43 8.17
CA PRO A 139 8.02 6.86 7.92
C PRO A 139 9.45 7.27 8.28
N LYS A 140 9.96 8.29 7.59
CA LYS A 140 11.35 8.73 7.80
C LYS A 140 11.61 9.05 9.28
N GLY A 141 12.62 8.40 9.85
CA GLY A 141 13.11 8.62 11.22
C GLY A 141 12.32 7.93 12.33
N THR A 142 11.35 7.05 12.03
CA THR A 142 10.60 6.35 13.09
C THR A 142 11.27 5.04 13.53
N VAL A 143 11.76 4.26 12.57
CA VAL A 143 12.42 2.97 12.80
C VAL A 143 13.53 2.84 11.77
N ASP A 144 14.74 2.54 12.22
CA ASP A 144 15.83 2.14 11.33
C ASP A 144 15.85 0.61 11.23
N ALA A 145 15.21 0.08 10.20
CA ALA A 145 15.07 -1.36 9.98
C ALA A 145 15.08 -1.66 8.47
N PRO A 146 15.51 -2.88 8.06
CA PRO A 146 15.39 -3.32 6.68
C PRO A 146 13.91 -3.36 6.24
N ARG A 147 13.67 -3.01 4.98
CA ARG A 147 12.32 -3.01 4.39
C ARG A 147 12.12 -4.31 3.62
N VAL A 148 11.54 -5.30 4.28
CA VAL A 148 11.31 -6.65 3.74
C VAL A 148 9.87 -6.80 3.25
N ILE A 149 9.63 -7.75 2.34
CA ILE A 149 8.27 -8.13 1.93
C ILE A 149 7.64 -9.02 3.01
N ARG A 150 6.39 -8.71 3.38
CA ARG A 150 5.57 -9.44 4.36
C ARG A 150 4.37 -10.14 3.74
N SER A 151 3.90 -9.66 2.60
CA SER A 151 2.84 -10.33 1.85
C SER A 151 3.08 -10.33 0.36
N PHE A 152 2.71 -11.44 -0.26
CA PHE A 152 2.75 -11.71 -1.68
C PHE A 152 1.48 -12.44 -2.08
N VAL A 153 0.73 -11.86 -3.02
CA VAL A 153 -0.44 -12.51 -3.63
C VAL A 153 -0.29 -12.44 -5.15
N LEU A 154 -0.33 -13.59 -5.81
CA LEU A 154 -0.28 -13.67 -7.27
C LEU A 154 -1.66 -14.01 -7.83
N VAL A 155 -2.20 -13.13 -8.67
CA VAL A 155 -3.49 -13.33 -9.34
C VAL A 155 -3.32 -13.23 -10.86
N PRO A 156 -4.21 -13.85 -11.66
CA PRO A 156 -4.26 -13.60 -13.09
C PRO A 156 -4.35 -12.10 -13.40
N ALA A 157 -3.64 -11.63 -14.42
CA ALA A 157 -3.66 -10.21 -14.73
C ALA A 157 -5.07 -9.71 -15.08
N GLY A 158 -5.43 -8.52 -14.58
CA GLY A 158 -6.79 -7.98 -14.72
C GLY A 158 -7.79 -8.48 -13.68
N SER A 159 -7.36 -9.32 -12.73
CA SER A 159 -8.15 -9.65 -11.53
C SER A 159 -8.36 -8.43 -10.63
N SER A 160 -9.25 -8.56 -9.64
CA SER A 160 -9.53 -7.49 -8.69
C SER A 160 -8.31 -7.16 -7.83
N ARG A 161 -7.73 -5.98 -8.04
CA ARG A 161 -6.65 -5.44 -7.19
C ARG A 161 -7.09 -5.31 -5.74
N ALA A 162 -8.33 -4.89 -5.50
CA ALA A 162 -8.91 -4.78 -4.16
C ALA A 162 -8.86 -6.11 -3.43
N ALA A 163 -9.38 -7.18 -4.05
CA ALA A 163 -9.43 -8.49 -3.44
C ALA A 163 -8.02 -9.02 -3.14
N ALA A 164 -7.09 -8.89 -4.09
CA ALA A 164 -5.71 -9.35 -3.91
C ALA A 164 -4.95 -8.54 -2.83
N GLY A 165 -5.14 -7.22 -2.79
CA GLY A 165 -4.55 -6.37 -1.76
C GLY A 165 -5.09 -6.70 -0.36
N LEU A 166 -6.40 -6.87 -0.22
CA LEU A 166 -7.03 -7.24 1.06
C LEU A 166 -6.59 -8.63 1.52
N ALA A 167 -6.52 -9.60 0.61
CA ALA A 167 -5.99 -10.93 0.91
C ALA A 167 -4.54 -10.86 1.44
N GLY A 168 -3.69 -10.02 0.84
CA GLY A 168 -2.33 -9.79 1.33
C GLY A 168 -2.31 -9.25 2.76
N LEU A 169 -3.21 -8.31 3.12
CA LEU A 169 -3.32 -7.77 4.47
C LEU A 169 -3.83 -8.81 5.48
N ASP A 170 -4.79 -9.63 5.08
CA ASP A 170 -5.33 -10.72 5.92
C ASP A 170 -4.26 -11.79 6.19
N ILE A 171 -3.44 -12.11 5.18
CA ILE A 171 -2.30 -13.04 5.34
C ILE A 171 -1.26 -12.47 6.31
N VAL A 172 -0.93 -11.17 6.25
CA VAL A 172 -0.02 -10.56 7.25
C VAL A 172 -0.57 -10.74 8.67
N LYS A 173 -1.89 -10.60 8.85
CA LYS A 173 -2.54 -10.83 10.14
C LYS A 173 -2.48 -12.29 10.58
N GLU A 174 -2.72 -13.21 9.66
CA GLU A 174 -2.68 -14.66 9.93
C GLU A 174 -1.28 -15.11 10.34
N VAL A 175 -0.26 -14.71 9.55
CA VAL A 175 1.15 -15.10 9.76
C VAL A 175 1.69 -14.47 11.05
N ALA A 176 1.45 -13.17 11.28
CA ALA A 176 1.96 -12.50 12.49
C ALA A 176 1.24 -12.95 13.77
N GLY A 177 0.00 -13.46 13.68
CA GLY A 177 -0.77 -13.94 14.82
C GLY A 177 -0.86 -12.92 15.97
N LYS A 178 -0.32 -13.28 17.13
CA LYS A 178 -0.32 -12.42 18.33
C LYS A 178 0.56 -11.17 18.19
N GLU A 179 1.51 -11.17 17.27
CA GLU A 179 2.42 -10.04 17.02
C GLU A 179 1.88 -9.02 16.02
N TYR A 180 0.68 -9.25 15.49
CA TYR A 180 0.05 -8.38 14.51
C TYR A 180 -0.14 -6.95 15.05
N ARG A 181 0.50 -5.99 14.37
CA ARG A 181 0.51 -4.56 14.77
C ARG A 181 0.17 -3.60 13.63
N LEU A 182 -0.23 -4.10 12.46
CA LEU A 182 -0.48 -3.25 11.30
C LEU A 182 -1.64 -2.29 11.56
N LYS A 183 -1.39 -0.99 11.36
CA LYS A 183 -2.39 0.09 11.50
C LYS A 183 -2.54 0.95 10.26
N THR A 184 -1.52 1.00 9.42
CA THR A 184 -1.49 1.89 8.26
C THR A 184 -1.08 1.15 7.00
N VAL A 185 -1.78 1.39 5.91
CA VAL A 185 -1.38 0.96 4.56
C VAL A 185 -1.06 2.17 3.70
N TYR A 186 0.11 2.17 3.05
CA TYR A 186 0.52 3.19 2.09
C TYR A 186 0.19 2.67 0.70
N ALA A 187 -0.98 3.09 0.19
CA ALA A 187 -1.57 2.51 -1.01
C ALA A 187 -1.24 3.33 -2.26
N ASP A 188 -0.96 2.62 -3.37
CA ASP A 188 -0.91 3.25 -4.69
C ASP A 188 -2.29 3.71 -5.17
N ARG A 189 -2.29 4.65 -6.14
CA ARG A 189 -3.48 5.10 -6.88
C ARG A 189 -4.23 3.93 -7.52
N GLY A 190 -3.54 2.84 -7.87
CA GLY A 190 -4.16 1.60 -8.32
C GLY A 190 -5.17 0.99 -7.34
N TYR A 191 -5.08 1.31 -6.05
CA TYR A 191 -6.00 0.89 -5.00
C TYR A 191 -6.92 2.03 -4.55
N SER A 192 -6.37 3.21 -4.27
CA SER A 192 -7.14 4.32 -3.71
C SER A 192 -8.20 4.90 -4.66
N MET A 193 -8.11 4.62 -5.96
CA MET A 193 -9.13 5.00 -6.95
C MET A 193 -10.29 4.00 -7.06
N LEU A 194 -10.19 2.83 -6.43
CA LEU A 194 -11.26 1.82 -6.44
C LEU A 194 -12.49 2.33 -5.67
N LYS A 195 -13.65 1.69 -5.87
CA LYS A 195 -14.86 2.00 -5.10
C LYS A 195 -14.61 1.78 -3.60
N ALA A 196 -15.20 2.62 -2.76
CA ALA A 196 -15.04 2.55 -1.31
C ALA A 196 -15.35 1.15 -0.74
N ASP A 197 -16.45 0.54 -1.19
CA ASP A 197 -16.93 -0.77 -0.77
C ASP A 197 -15.92 -1.89 -1.02
N ASN A 198 -15.09 -1.74 -2.07
CA ASN A 198 -14.11 -2.74 -2.45
C ASN A 198 -12.76 -2.55 -1.75
N TRP A 199 -12.47 -1.36 -1.22
CA TRP A 199 -11.15 -1.04 -0.69
C TRP A 199 -11.21 -0.37 0.68
N GLN A 200 -11.74 0.84 0.76
CA GLN A 200 -11.71 1.63 1.99
C GLN A 200 -12.54 1.01 3.13
N LEU A 201 -13.80 0.65 2.87
CA LEU A 201 -14.67 0.09 3.92
C LEU A 201 -14.09 -1.23 4.47
N PRO A 202 -13.58 -2.15 3.63
CA PRO A 202 -12.83 -3.31 4.11
C PRO A 202 -11.56 -2.99 4.91
N LEU A 203 -10.84 -1.91 4.63
CA LEU A 203 -9.70 -1.50 5.47
C LEU A 203 -10.17 -1.06 6.86
N TRP A 204 -11.26 -0.30 6.93
CA TRP A 204 -11.81 0.16 8.19
C TRP A 204 -12.34 -0.98 9.05
N SER A 205 -12.97 -2.00 8.46
CA SER A 205 -13.40 -3.20 9.22
C SER A 205 -12.21 -3.96 9.82
N ARG A 206 -11.01 -3.77 9.27
CA ARG A 206 -9.73 -4.31 9.80
C ARG A 206 -9.03 -3.37 10.77
N ASN A 207 -9.61 -2.20 11.08
CA ASN A 207 -8.99 -1.13 11.85
C ASN A 207 -7.65 -0.67 11.24
N ILE A 208 -7.57 -0.67 9.90
CA ILE A 208 -6.44 -0.19 9.11
C ILE A 208 -6.83 1.13 8.45
N ARG A 209 -5.91 2.09 8.47
CA ARG A 209 -6.04 3.37 7.77
C ARG A 209 -5.23 3.35 6.49
N GLN A 210 -5.73 3.98 5.43
CA GLN A 210 -4.91 4.24 4.25
C GLN A 210 -4.25 5.63 4.32
N VAL A 211 -3.05 5.72 3.75
CA VAL A 211 -2.42 6.97 3.34
C VAL A 211 -2.15 6.85 1.85
N CYS A 212 -2.72 7.75 1.07
CA CYS A 212 -2.63 7.70 -0.39
C CYS A 212 -2.58 9.11 -1.00
N ASP A 213 -2.06 9.17 -2.21
CA ASP A 213 -2.09 10.37 -3.02
C ASP A 213 -3.40 10.42 -3.81
N LEU A 214 -4.03 11.59 -3.81
CA LEU A 214 -5.30 11.81 -4.48
C LEU A 214 -5.07 12.19 -5.93
N ALA A 215 -5.72 11.48 -6.85
CA ALA A 215 -5.73 11.85 -8.25
C ALA A 215 -6.47 13.18 -8.45
N GLN A 216 -6.21 13.87 -9.58
CA GLN A 216 -6.80 15.17 -9.85
C GLN A 216 -8.34 15.16 -9.82
N ASN A 217 -8.98 14.06 -10.23
CA ASN A 217 -10.44 13.88 -10.17
C ASN A 217 -10.97 13.51 -8.77
N GLN A 218 -10.11 13.19 -7.81
CA GLN A 218 -10.44 12.96 -6.40
C GLN A 218 -10.26 14.24 -5.56
N ARG A 219 -9.45 15.18 -6.05
CA ARG A 219 -9.23 16.50 -5.44
C ARG A 219 -10.39 17.43 -5.77
N THR A 220 -11.50 17.23 -5.05
CA THR A 220 -12.76 17.94 -5.30
C THR A 220 -13.32 18.56 -4.04
N THR A 221 -14.03 19.66 -4.23
CA THR A 221 -14.87 20.29 -3.22
C THR A 221 -16.31 19.84 -3.41
N ARG A 222 -16.97 19.37 -2.35
CA ARG A 222 -18.34 18.86 -2.41
C ARG A 222 -19.17 19.33 -1.22
N PRO A 223 -20.47 19.60 -1.42
CA PRO A 223 -21.36 19.89 -0.30
C PRO A 223 -21.48 18.68 0.62
N SER A 224 -21.54 18.94 1.92
CA SER A 224 -21.84 17.93 2.94
C SER A 224 -23.34 17.94 3.24
N PRO A 225 -23.96 16.79 3.60
CA PRO A 225 -25.34 16.77 4.08
C PRO A 225 -25.50 17.49 5.44
N HIS A 226 -24.40 17.72 6.17
CA HIS A 226 -24.43 18.40 7.46
C HIS A 226 -24.30 19.92 7.29
N HIS A 227 -25.21 20.66 7.92
CA HIS A 227 -25.29 22.12 7.82
C HIS A 227 -23.97 22.81 8.17
N GLY A 228 -23.57 23.80 7.36
CA GLY A 228 -22.35 24.59 7.60
C GLY A 228 -21.04 23.83 7.43
N THR A 229 -21.05 22.68 6.72
CA THR A 229 -19.85 21.89 6.46
C THR A 229 -19.65 21.61 4.98
N ILE A 230 -18.40 21.30 4.61
CA ILE A 230 -17.97 21.06 3.24
C ILE A 230 -16.90 19.98 3.19
N TYR A 231 -16.91 19.14 2.16
CA TYR A 231 -15.84 18.20 1.90
C TYR A 231 -14.81 18.80 0.95
N ILE A 232 -13.53 18.72 1.33
CA ILE A 232 -12.41 19.18 0.50
C ILE A 232 -11.35 18.07 0.53
N ASP A 233 -10.99 17.54 -0.64
CA ASP A 233 -9.98 16.48 -0.78
C ASP A 233 -10.20 15.27 0.16
N GLY A 234 -11.47 14.90 0.41
CA GLY A 234 -11.85 13.79 1.30
C GLY A 234 -11.86 14.12 2.80
N GLY A 235 -11.45 15.32 3.21
CA GLY A 235 -11.59 15.82 4.58
C GLY A 235 -12.89 16.60 4.78
N LEU A 236 -13.45 16.57 5.99
CA LEU A 236 -14.61 17.38 6.38
C LEU A 236 -14.13 18.69 7.02
N PHE A 237 -14.64 19.82 6.53
CA PHE A 237 -14.29 21.17 6.98
C PHE A 237 -15.55 21.98 7.33
N THR A 238 -15.37 23.04 8.14
CA THR A 238 -16.41 24.08 8.27
C THR A 238 -16.53 24.88 6.97
N SER A 239 -17.75 25.32 6.63
CA SER A 239 -17.99 26.22 5.50
C SER A 239 -17.42 27.62 5.70
N ALA A 240 -16.97 27.96 6.92
CA ALA A 240 -16.31 29.22 7.26
C ALA A 240 -14.85 29.31 6.77
N ILE A 241 -14.34 28.26 6.12
CA ILE A 241 -12.99 28.24 5.55
C ILE A 241 -12.78 29.35 4.49
N PRO A 242 -11.67 30.11 4.54
CA PRO A 242 -11.35 31.09 3.51
C PRO A 242 -11.22 30.47 2.13
N LYS A 243 -11.71 31.16 1.08
CA LYS A 243 -11.65 30.68 -0.31
C LYS A 243 -10.22 30.36 -0.77
N THR A 244 -9.23 31.11 -0.30
CA THR A 244 -7.80 30.89 -0.58
C THR A 244 -7.27 29.55 -0.08
N LEU A 245 -7.90 28.97 0.94
CA LEU A 245 -7.54 27.66 1.50
C LEU A 245 -8.40 26.51 0.96
N ILE A 246 -9.42 26.80 0.14
CA ILE A 246 -10.22 25.77 -0.54
C ILE A 246 -9.45 25.22 -1.74
N GLU A 247 -9.01 26.12 -2.61
CA GLU A 247 -8.35 25.78 -3.88
C GLU A 247 -6.83 25.84 -3.72
N LEU A 248 -6.24 24.74 -3.26
CA LEU A 248 -4.78 24.60 -3.14
C LEU A 248 -4.21 23.81 -4.31
N ASP A 249 -2.96 24.11 -4.68
CA ASP A 249 -2.21 23.29 -5.65
C ASP A 249 -1.81 21.94 -5.07
N SER A 250 -1.56 20.95 -5.94
CA SER A 250 -1.11 19.64 -5.46
C SER A 250 0.27 19.74 -4.80
N PRO A 251 0.46 19.15 -3.60
CA PRO A 251 1.77 19.07 -2.93
C PRO A 251 2.73 18.11 -3.64
N THR A 252 2.20 17.20 -4.48
CA THR A 252 2.94 16.15 -5.19
C THR A 252 3.05 16.41 -6.69
N ALA A 253 2.87 17.65 -7.14
CA ALA A 253 3.03 17.98 -8.55
C ALA A 253 4.46 17.63 -9.05
N PRO A 254 4.59 17.19 -10.32
CA PRO A 254 5.89 16.87 -10.90
C PRO A 254 6.79 18.12 -10.94
N ASN A 255 8.11 17.91 -10.90
CA ASN A 255 9.14 18.95 -11.00
C ASN A 255 9.16 20.02 -9.91
N LEU A 256 8.47 19.83 -8.79
CA LEU A 256 8.57 20.73 -7.64
C LEU A 256 9.89 20.55 -6.90
N ASN A 257 10.54 21.67 -6.60
CA ASN A 257 11.69 21.68 -5.70
C ASN A 257 11.23 21.47 -4.23
N LYS A 258 12.19 21.25 -3.31
CA LYS A 258 11.87 20.97 -1.91
C LYS A 258 11.20 22.16 -1.22
N GLU A 259 11.67 23.38 -1.47
CA GLU A 259 11.13 24.59 -0.85
C GLU A 259 9.69 24.88 -1.24
N GLU A 260 9.34 24.65 -2.51
CA GLU A 260 7.97 24.76 -3.03
C GLU A 260 7.05 23.72 -2.41
N LYS A 261 7.52 22.47 -2.25
CA LYS A 261 6.77 21.43 -1.54
C LYS A 261 6.50 21.84 -0.10
N ASP A 262 7.51 22.36 0.59
CA ASP A 262 7.38 22.81 1.97
C ASP A 262 6.43 24.03 2.09
N LYS A 263 6.51 24.99 1.14
CA LYS A 263 5.57 26.13 1.06
C LYS A 263 4.13 25.67 0.84
N ARG A 264 3.90 24.74 -0.10
CA ARG A 264 2.57 24.17 -0.34
C ARG A 264 2.07 23.43 0.89
N ALA A 265 2.90 22.58 1.51
CA ALA A 265 2.53 21.83 2.71
C ALA A 265 2.11 22.74 3.87
N LYS A 266 2.75 23.91 4.04
CA LYS A 266 2.33 24.91 5.04
C LYS A 266 0.91 25.43 4.82
N LEU A 267 0.50 25.68 3.58
CA LEU A 267 -0.89 26.09 3.27
C LEU A 267 -1.89 24.97 3.59
N TYR A 268 -1.52 23.71 3.34
CA TYR A 268 -2.34 22.58 3.77
C TYR A 268 -2.39 22.43 5.29
N ASP A 269 -1.31 22.71 6.00
CA ASP A 269 -1.27 22.72 7.46
C ASP A 269 -2.16 23.83 8.04
N GLU A 270 -2.14 25.03 7.45
CA GLU A 270 -3.05 26.13 7.79
C GLU A 270 -4.51 25.73 7.57
N ARG A 271 -4.82 25.10 6.43
CA ARG A 271 -6.14 24.56 6.11
C ARG A 271 -6.68 23.61 7.18
N THR A 272 -5.82 22.85 7.87
CA THR A 272 -6.25 21.89 8.90
C THR A 272 -6.93 22.54 10.10
N GLN A 273 -6.71 23.83 10.37
CA GLN A 273 -7.37 24.53 11.47
C GLN A 273 -8.89 24.57 11.31
N PHE A 274 -9.38 24.54 10.07
CA PHE A 274 -10.80 24.53 9.72
C PHE A 274 -11.39 23.12 9.62
N ALA A 275 -10.56 22.08 9.80
CA ALA A 275 -10.99 20.71 9.65
C ALA A 275 -11.75 20.20 10.88
N TYR A 276 -12.70 19.31 10.63
CA TYR A 276 -13.29 18.49 11.67
C TYR A 276 -12.29 17.44 12.13
N HIS A 277 -12.22 17.25 13.45
CA HIS A 277 -11.30 16.29 14.06
C HIS A 277 -12.03 15.04 14.54
N PRO A 278 -11.48 13.83 14.29
CA PRO A 278 -12.04 12.59 14.82
C PRO A 278 -12.23 12.66 16.34
N HIS A 279 -13.46 12.39 16.81
CA HIS A 279 -13.82 12.33 18.22
C HIS A 279 -14.09 10.89 18.63
N GLY A 280 -12.99 10.17 18.88
CA GLY A 280 -13.02 8.74 19.21
C GLY A 280 -12.78 7.84 17.99
N ALA A 281 -12.75 6.55 18.28
CA ALA A 281 -12.63 5.52 17.25
C ALA A 281 -13.94 5.38 16.47
N ARG A 282 -13.83 4.82 15.28
CA ARG A 282 -14.99 4.40 14.50
C ARG A 282 -15.71 3.26 15.23
N ASN A 283 -17.03 3.28 15.23
CA ASN A 283 -17.83 2.22 15.84
C ASN A 283 -17.64 0.92 15.04
N PRO A 284 -17.26 -0.19 15.70
CA PRO A 284 -16.98 -1.47 15.03
C PRO A 284 -18.24 -2.14 14.43
N GLU A 285 -19.43 -1.89 14.97
CA GLU A 285 -20.67 -2.56 14.53
C GLU A 285 -21.27 -1.90 13.29
N ASN A 286 -21.30 -0.58 13.25
CA ASN A 286 -21.99 0.18 12.20
C ASN A 286 -21.09 1.12 11.39
N GLY A 287 -19.78 1.17 11.69
CA GLY A 287 -18.81 1.97 10.94
C GLY A 287 -18.95 3.49 11.11
N HIS A 288 -19.84 3.98 11.98
CA HIS A 288 -20.04 5.42 12.19
C HIS A 288 -18.87 6.03 12.96
N GLN A 289 -18.56 7.29 12.68
CA GLN A 289 -17.50 8.00 13.38
C GLN A 289 -17.93 9.42 13.74
N ARG A 290 -17.74 9.78 15.01
CA ARG A 290 -18.00 11.13 15.50
C ARG A 290 -16.82 12.03 15.19
N PHE A 291 -17.11 13.27 14.83
CA PHE A 291 -16.15 14.33 14.61
C PHE A 291 -16.54 15.56 15.43
N LYS A 292 -15.54 16.28 15.93
CA LYS A 292 -15.69 17.56 16.61
C LYS A 292 -15.41 18.69 15.62
N GLY A 293 -16.27 19.70 15.63
CA GLY A 293 -16.04 20.94 14.89
C GLY A 293 -14.79 21.66 15.36
N PRO A 294 -14.15 22.46 14.51
CA PRO A 294 -12.86 23.08 14.78
C PRO A 294 -12.88 24.06 15.96
N ALA A 295 -13.97 24.80 16.20
CA ALA A 295 -14.10 25.66 17.38
C ALA A 295 -14.22 24.84 18.67
N THR A 296 -14.97 23.74 18.64
CA THR A 296 -15.11 22.81 19.77
C THR A 296 -13.82 22.02 20.05
N ALA A 297 -12.97 21.85 19.04
CA ALA A 297 -11.63 21.30 19.17
C ALA A 297 -10.56 22.36 19.51
N SER A 298 -10.96 23.60 19.80
CA SER A 298 -10.07 24.72 20.12
C SER A 298 -8.99 24.97 19.06
N LYS A 299 -9.36 24.88 17.78
CA LYS A 299 -8.47 25.11 16.63
C LYS A 299 -8.61 26.49 16.00
N LEU A 300 -9.76 27.12 16.21
CA LEU A 300 -10.08 28.46 15.72
C LEU A 300 -11.02 29.14 16.71
N SER A 301 -11.12 30.46 16.63
CA SER A 301 -12.03 31.27 17.42
C SER A 301 -13.31 31.51 16.61
N CYS A 302 -14.47 31.19 17.17
CA CYS A 302 -15.76 31.40 16.52
C CYS A 302 -16.69 32.20 17.43
N PRO A 303 -17.30 33.31 16.95
CA PRO A 303 -18.23 34.11 17.75
C PRO A 303 -19.39 33.30 18.33
N ASN A 304 -19.82 32.24 17.63
CA ASN A 304 -20.89 31.34 18.06
C ASN A 304 -20.45 30.27 19.08
N ASN A 305 -19.25 30.40 19.66
CA ASN A 305 -18.73 29.50 20.67
C ASN A 305 -17.88 30.24 21.70
N GLU A 306 -18.51 30.52 22.84
CA GLU A 306 -17.89 31.26 23.94
C GLU A 306 -16.57 30.65 24.43
N LEU A 307 -16.43 29.32 24.43
CA LEU A 307 -15.19 28.67 24.86
C LEU A 307 -14.06 28.92 23.87
N SER A 308 -14.36 28.91 22.57
CA SER A 308 -13.36 29.20 21.54
C SER A 308 -12.95 30.68 21.51
N MET A 309 -13.83 31.60 21.88
CA MET A 309 -13.51 33.04 21.96
C MET A 309 -12.61 33.40 23.15
N ARG A 310 -12.37 32.47 24.07
CA ARG A 310 -11.39 32.63 25.17
C ARG A 310 -9.98 32.22 24.76
N LEU A 311 -9.78 31.72 23.53
CA LEU A 311 -8.46 31.42 23.00
C LEU A 311 -7.68 32.71 22.71
N GLY A 312 -6.34 32.59 22.64
CA GLY A 312 -5.47 33.73 22.37
C GLY A 312 -5.57 34.25 20.94
N ASN A 313 -4.98 35.42 20.69
CA ASN A 313 -5.00 36.12 19.40
C ASN A 313 -4.24 35.37 18.29
N GLU A 314 -3.47 34.33 18.64
CA GLU A 314 -2.80 33.45 17.70
C GLU A 314 -3.75 32.52 16.93
N TYR A 315 -4.99 32.33 17.42
CA TYR A 315 -6.01 31.53 16.74
C TYR A 315 -6.81 32.38 15.77
N GLN A 316 -6.97 31.89 14.55
CA GLN A 316 -7.72 32.61 13.53
C GLN A 316 -9.20 32.70 13.90
N GLU A 317 -9.76 33.91 13.83
CA GLU A 317 -11.19 34.14 14.00
C GLU A 317 -11.95 33.84 12.70
N THR A 318 -13.08 33.14 12.81
CA THR A 318 -13.95 32.83 11.66
C THR A 318 -14.84 34.01 11.31
N ASN A 319 -15.16 34.17 10.02
CA ASN A 319 -16.13 35.16 9.52
C ASN A 319 -17.61 34.76 9.77
N CYS A 320 -17.90 34.02 10.84
CA CYS A 320 -19.28 33.61 11.16
C CYS A 320 -20.05 34.77 11.80
N THR A 321 -21.31 34.94 11.43
CA THR A 321 -22.20 35.90 12.10
C THR A 321 -22.64 35.39 13.47
N LEU A 322 -22.56 36.23 14.50
CA LEU A 322 -23.03 35.90 15.84
C LEU A 322 -24.55 35.62 15.83
N GLY A 323 -24.97 34.50 16.41
CA GLY A 323 -26.36 34.05 16.50
C GLY A 323 -26.85 33.25 15.29
N GLU A 324 -26.13 33.24 14.17
CA GLU A 324 -26.49 32.40 13.01
C GLU A 324 -25.92 30.99 13.15
N PRO A 325 -26.65 29.95 12.69
CA PRO A 325 -26.15 28.58 12.72
C PRO A 325 -24.90 28.47 11.84
N CYS A 326 -23.79 27.99 12.41
CA CYS A 326 -22.54 27.75 11.68
C CYS A 326 -22.01 26.34 11.98
N GLY A 327 -21.23 25.78 11.05
CA GLY A 327 -20.61 24.46 11.22
C GLY A 327 -19.28 24.50 11.96
N CYS A 328 -18.95 25.55 12.71
CA CYS A 328 -17.69 25.62 13.47
C CYS A 328 -17.77 24.86 14.81
N SER A 329 -18.99 24.74 15.36
CA SER A 329 -19.25 24.22 16.70
C SER A 329 -20.03 22.91 16.68
N GLY A 330 -19.83 22.09 17.71
CA GLY A 330 -20.60 20.88 17.94
C GLY A 330 -19.90 19.60 17.51
N THR A 331 -20.67 18.51 17.47
CA THR A 331 -20.20 17.21 16.99
C THR A 331 -21.11 16.68 15.90
N ILE A 332 -20.51 16.17 14.84
CA ILE A 332 -21.21 15.52 13.73
C ILE A 332 -20.89 14.03 13.76
N THR A 333 -21.85 13.20 13.39
CA THR A 333 -21.62 11.77 13.19
C THR A 333 -21.72 11.47 11.71
N LEU A 334 -20.64 10.94 11.13
CA LEU A 334 -20.61 10.52 9.73
C LEU A 334 -20.95 9.04 9.64
N THR A 335 -21.79 8.69 8.67
CA THR A 335 -21.98 7.30 8.27
C THR A 335 -20.72 6.76 7.57
N PRO A 336 -20.51 5.44 7.51
CA PRO A 336 -19.34 4.89 6.82
C PRO A 336 -19.29 5.28 5.34
N ASP A 337 -20.41 5.46 4.65
CA ASP A 337 -20.39 5.68 3.19
C ASP A 337 -20.10 7.14 2.79
N GLU A 338 -20.26 8.09 3.72
CA GLU A 338 -20.02 9.52 3.51
C GLU A 338 -18.55 9.81 3.16
N HIS A 339 -18.29 9.99 1.86
CA HIS A 339 -16.98 10.33 1.31
C HIS A 339 -15.84 9.37 1.70
N ALA A 340 -16.17 8.08 1.85
CA ALA A 340 -15.23 7.08 2.31
C ALA A 340 -13.98 6.95 1.43
N ARG A 341 -14.14 6.91 0.10
CA ARG A 341 -13.06 6.60 -0.84
C ARG A 341 -11.84 7.52 -0.67
N GLU A 342 -12.08 8.83 -0.58
CA GLU A 342 -11.03 9.84 -0.42
C GLU A 342 -10.66 10.11 1.05
N SER A 343 -11.43 9.58 2.00
CA SER A 343 -11.20 9.78 3.43
C SER A 343 -9.86 9.18 3.84
N GLN A 344 -9.00 10.01 4.42
CA GLN A 344 -7.73 9.57 5.00
C GLN A 344 -7.35 10.46 6.19
N TRP A 345 -6.53 9.89 7.07
CA TRP A 345 -5.94 10.63 8.17
C TRP A 345 -4.47 10.24 8.32
N PRO A 346 -3.52 11.20 8.34
CA PRO A 346 -3.69 12.65 8.28
C PRO A 346 -4.28 13.18 6.97
N LEU A 347 -4.80 14.41 6.99
CA LEU A 347 -5.40 15.05 5.83
C LEU A 347 -4.40 15.21 4.68
N PHE A 348 -4.88 15.03 3.46
CA PHE A 348 -4.09 15.15 2.24
C PHE A 348 -3.29 16.46 2.19
N GLY A 349 -2.02 16.34 1.80
CA GLY A 349 -1.11 17.46 1.53
C GLY A 349 -0.48 18.15 2.73
N THR A 350 -0.89 17.82 3.94
CA THR A 350 -0.25 18.30 5.18
C THR A 350 1.19 17.81 5.30
N THR A 351 2.01 18.49 6.10
CA THR A 351 3.40 18.09 6.36
C THR A 351 3.45 16.67 6.96
N ASN A 352 2.50 16.33 7.83
CA ASN A 352 2.37 14.99 8.40
C ASN A 352 2.01 13.95 7.33
N TRP A 353 1.08 14.28 6.43
CA TRP A 353 0.75 13.42 5.31
C TRP A 353 1.95 13.20 4.39
N MET A 354 2.71 14.25 4.05
CA MET A 354 3.93 14.14 3.22
C MET A 354 4.96 13.19 3.84
N LYS A 355 5.19 13.29 5.16
CA LYS A 355 6.11 12.39 5.89
C LYS A 355 5.67 10.93 5.83
N LEU A 356 4.37 10.68 6.00
CA LEU A 356 3.79 9.34 5.96
C LEU A 356 3.76 8.78 4.55
N TYR A 357 3.27 9.55 3.57
CA TYR A 357 3.17 9.13 2.18
C TYR A 357 4.55 8.78 1.59
N GLY A 358 5.62 9.46 2.01
CA GLY A 358 6.99 9.10 1.63
C GLY A 358 7.42 7.68 2.03
N ALA A 359 6.75 7.03 2.98
CA ALA A 359 7.00 5.62 3.34
C ALA A 359 6.62 4.65 2.19
N ARG A 360 5.72 5.07 1.29
CA ARG A 360 5.36 4.32 0.07
C ARG A 360 6.58 3.95 -0.77
N ASN A 361 7.62 4.78 -0.81
CA ASN A 361 8.84 4.52 -1.57
C ASN A 361 9.50 3.16 -1.22
N ALA A 362 9.15 2.56 -0.06
CA ALA A 362 9.52 1.19 0.28
C ALA A 362 9.13 0.18 -0.80
N VAL A 363 7.87 0.16 -1.23
CA VAL A 363 7.40 -0.80 -2.23
C VAL A 363 7.94 -0.51 -3.63
N GLU A 364 8.17 0.76 -3.96
CA GLU A 364 8.81 1.16 -5.22
C GLU A 364 10.26 0.68 -5.31
N SER A 365 11.00 0.85 -4.20
CA SER A 365 12.38 0.34 -4.09
C SER A 365 12.42 -1.19 -4.19
N PHE A 366 11.47 -1.87 -3.52
CA PHE A 366 11.34 -3.32 -3.58
C PHE A 366 11.01 -3.80 -5.01
N ASN A 367 10.07 -3.13 -5.69
CA ASN A 367 9.75 -3.40 -7.09
C ASN A 367 10.97 -3.25 -8.01
N ALA A 368 11.84 -2.27 -7.77
CA ALA A 368 13.10 -2.12 -8.50
C ALA A 368 14.06 -3.28 -8.21
N ASP A 369 14.18 -3.73 -6.96
CA ASP A 369 15.01 -4.89 -6.60
C ASP A 369 14.53 -6.18 -7.28
N VAL A 370 13.21 -6.38 -7.34
CA VAL A 370 12.58 -7.50 -8.04
C VAL A 370 12.80 -7.41 -9.56
N ARG A 371 12.57 -6.25 -10.18
CA ARG A 371 12.58 -6.11 -11.63
C ARG A 371 13.96 -5.92 -12.25
N THR A 372 14.90 -5.29 -11.55
CA THR A 372 16.17 -4.84 -12.14
C THR A 372 17.39 -5.10 -11.27
N ASN A 373 17.36 -4.77 -9.98
CA ASN A 373 18.62 -4.66 -9.23
C ASN A 373 19.14 -6.01 -8.70
N LYS A 374 18.25 -6.92 -8.30
CA LYS A 374 18.63 -8.15 -7.57
C LYS A 374 18.11 -9.44 -8.18
N LEU A 375 16.83 -9.49 -8.61
CA LEU A 375 16.24 -10.71 -9.17
C LEU A 375 16.09 -10.67 -10.70
N SER A 376 15.90 -9.49 -11.28
CA SER A 376 15.69 -9.31 -12.73
C SER A 376 14.49 -10.10 -13.26
N TRP A 377 13.32 -9.98 -12.63
CA TRP A 377 12.09 -10.59 -13.12
C TRP A 377 11.76 -10.08 -14.53
N ARG A 378 11.97 -10.97 -15.50
CA ARG A 378 11.64 -10.83 -16.92
C ARG A 378 10.83 -12.05 -17.34
N ARG A 379 10.23 -12.01 -18.53
CA ARG A 379 9.59 -13.20 -19.10
C ARG A 379 10.58 -14.36 -19.14
N GLY A 380 10.14 -15.53 -18.67
CA GLY A 380 10.97 -16.72 -18.58
C GLY A 380 11.90 -16.77 -17.37
N TYR A 381 11.78 -15.84 -16.42
CA TYR A 381 12.39 -15.95 -15.09
C TYR A 381 11.93 -17.23 -14.39
N VAL A 382 10.61 -17.46 -14.40
CA VAL A 382 10.00 -18.74 -14.06
C VAL A 382 9.50 -19.40 -15.34
N LYS A 383 9.84 -20.67 -15.54
CA LYS A 383 9.48 -21.47 -16.73
C LYS A 383 8.47 -22.56 -16.38
N THR A 384 7.47 -22.21 -15.61
CA THR A 384 6.32 -23.07 -15.30
C THR A 384 5.04 -22.45 -15.86
N PHE A 385 3.99 -23.26 -15.89
CA PHE A 385 2.63 -22.83 -16.22
C PHE A 385 1.77 -22.88 -14.96
N THR A 386 0.58 -22.28 -15.03
CA THR A 386 -0.39 -22.18 -13.93
C THR A 386 0.03 -21.22 -12.82
N ARG A 387 -0.97 -20.68 -12.13
CA ARG A 387 -0.78 -19.77 -11.00
C ARG A 387 0.00 -20.44 -9.86
N PRO A 388 -0.35 -21.66 -9.38
CA PRO A 388 0.34 -22.23 -8.21
C PRO A 388 1.82 -22.49 -8.45
N GLY A 389 2.18 -23.11 -9.58
CA GLY A 389 3.57 -23.39 -9.92
C GLY A 389 4.40 -22.11 -10.10
N THR A 390 3.80 -21.07 -10.70
CA THR A 390 4.47 -19.77 -10.86
C THR A 390 4.64 -19.08 -9.50
N ALA A 391 3.57 -19.00 -8.70
CA ALA A 391 3.57 -18.32 -7.41
C ALA A 391 4.56 -18.96 -6.42
N PHE A 392 4.64 -20.29 -6.37
CA PHE A 392 5.58 -21.01 -5.51
C PHE A 392 7.04 -20.65 -5.80
N LEU A 393 7.46 -20.71 -7.06
CA LEU A 393 8.84 -20.38 -7.44
C LEU A 393 9.16 -18.90 -7.21
N LEU A 394 8.19 -18.01 -7.43
CA LEU A 394 8.36 -16.59 -7.12
C LEU A 394 8.48 -16.37 -5.60
N ALA A 395 7.66 -17.04 -4.78
CA ALA A 395 7.75 -16.94 -3.32
C ALA A 395 9.12 -17.35 -2.78
N ILE A 396 9.72 -18.43 -3.30
CA ILE A 396 11.11 -18.82 -2.97
C ILE A 396 12.09 -17.70 -3.33
N SER A 397 11.95 -17.10 -4.52
CA SER A 397 12.83 -15.99 -4.93
C SER A 397 12.66 -14.73 -4.06
N LEU A 398 11.44 -14.47 -3.58
CA LEU A 398 11.14 -13.36 -2.67
C LEU A 398 11.70 -13.61 -1.26
N ALA A 399 11.62 -14.84 -0.77
CA ALA A 399 12.26 -15.26 0.48
C ALA A 399 13.79 -15.06 0.41
N ALA A 400 14.42 -15.50 -0.68
CA ALA A 400 15.85 -15.25 -0.92
C ALA A 400 16.18 -13.74 -1.01
N LEU A 401 15.27 -12.93 -1.56
CA LEU A 401 15.42 -11.48 -1.62
C LEU A 401 15.34 -10.83 -0.24
N ASN A 402 14.44 -11.27 0.64
CA ASN A 402 14.39 -10.84 2.04
C ASN A 402 15.73 -11.09 2.74
N ILE A 403 16.29 -12.30 2.58
CA ILE A 403 17.61 -12.64 3.15
C ILE A 403 18.68 -11.67 2.66
N ARG A 404 18.72 -11.40 1.34
CA ARG A 404 19.68 -10.45 0.76
C ARG A 404 19.47 -9.03 1.29
N ILE A 405 18.23 -8.56 1.42
CA ILE A 405 17.93 -7.21 1.92
C ILE A 405 18.41 -7.03 3.36
N VAL A 406 18.06 -7.96 4.25
CA VAL A 406 18.47 -7.91 5.65
C VAL A 406 19.98 -8.02 5.77
N ARG A 407 20.61 -8.95 5.02
CA ARG A 407 22.07 -9.09 4.98
C ARG A 407 22.74 -7.78 4.55
N ASP A 408 22.35 -7.22 3.41
CA ASP A 408 22.94 -5.97 2.90
C ASP A 408 22.72 -4.80 3.88
N TRP A 409 21.58 -4.77 4.57
CA TRP A 409 21.27 -3.77 5.60
C TRP A 409 22.20 -3.88 6.81
N CYS A 410 22.43 -5.10 7.30
CA CYS A 410 23.34 -5.40 8.41
C CYS A 410 24.79 -5.11 8.05
N PHE A 411 25.26 -5.55 6.87
CA PHE A 411 26.62 -5.28 6.39
C PHE A 411 26.91 -3.78 6.28
N LYS A 412 25.98 -2.99 5.73
CA LYS A 412 26.13 -1.53 5.64
C LYS A 412 26.23 -0.84 7.01
N ARG A 413 25.68 -1.46 8.06
CA ARG A 413 25.71 -0.96 9.44
C ARG A 413 26.74 -1.65 10.32
N ARG A 414 27.55 -2.56 9.76
CA ARG A 414 28.50 -3.42 10.49
C ARG A 414 27.83 -4.13 11.68
N MET A 415 26.58 -4.55 11.50
CA MET A 415 25.79 -5.27 12.50
C MET A 415 25.90 -6.77 12.26
N GLN A 416 26.06 -7.54 13.35
CA GLN A 416 26.11 -9.00 13.30
C GLN A 416 24.82 -9.61 12.71
N ASN A 417 24.94 -10.88 12.34
CA ASN A 417 23.87 -11.66 11.74
C ASN A 417 22.59 -11.65 12.60
N MET A 418 21.47 -11.18 12.03
CA MET A 418 20.18 -11.09 12.73
C MET A 418 19.48 -12.44 12.97
N TRP A 419 19.82 -13.48 12.21
CA TRP A 419 19.28 -14.84 12.42
C TRP A 419 20.05 -15.65 13.46
N GLY A 420 21.09 -15.06 14.07
CA GLY A 420 22.04 -15.77 14.90
C GLY A 420 23.03 -16.60 14.09
N GLY A 421 23.96 -17.28 14.77
CA GLY A 421 24.99 -18.12 14.15
C GLY A 421 26.31 -17.41 13.94
N GLU A 422 27.00 -17.72 12.84
CA GLU A 422 28.37 -17.27 12.56
C GLU A 422 28.48 -15.74 12.56
N THR A 423 29.48 -15.25 13.30
CA THR A 423 29.82 -13.83 13.34
C THR A 423 30.42 -13.40 12.02
N TRP A 424 29.90 -12.32 11.44
CA TRP A 424 30.45 -11.79 10.21
C TRP A 424 31.72 -10.98 10.49
N ASP A 425 32.79 -11.31 9.76
CA ASP A 425 33.97 -10.46 9.65
C ASP A 425 33.70 -9.36 8.62
N PHE A 426 33.63 -8.12 9.10
CA PHE A 426 33.40 -6.94 8.25
C PHE A 426 34.67 -6.39 7.61
N GLY A 427 35.82 -7.02 7.87
CA GLY A 427 37.13 -6.51 7.50
C GLY A 427 37.45 -5.16 8.17
N PRO A 428 38.53 -4.46 7.76
CA PRO A 428 38.84 -3.14 8.29
C PRO A 428 37.72 -2.13 7.98
N GLU A 429 37.55 -1.12 8.84
CA GLU A 429 36.62 -0.03 8.55
C GLU A 429 37.04 0.69 7.26
N PRO A 430 36.11 0.89 6.29
CA PRO A 430 36.43 1.65 5.11
C PRO A 430 36.85 3.06 5.55
N LYS A 431 37.99 3.54 5.04
CA LYS A 431 38.42 4.93 5.26
C LYS A 431 37.26 5.85 4.88
N GLN A 432 36.80 6.68 5.82
CA GLN A 432 35.75 7.65 5.54
C GLN A 432 36.16 8.49 4.33
N THR A 433 35.57 8.21 3.17
CA THR A 433 35.76 9.05 1.99
C THR A 433 35.22 10.42 2.36
N ARG A 434 36.10 11.42 2.44
CA ARG A 434 35.72 12.82 2.67
C ARG A 434 34.48 13.11 1.83
N GLU A 435 33.42 13.57 2.48
CA GLU A 435 32.23 14.06 1.79
C GLU A 435 32.68 14.96 0.64
N ARG A 436 32.23 14.61 -0.57
CA ARG A 436 32.53 15.40 -1.76
C ARG A 436 31.87 16.75 -1.52
N ARG A 437 32.67 17.73 -1.07
CA ARG A 437 32.26 19.11 -0.86
C ARG A 437 31.77 19.63 -2.22
N THR A 438 30.46 19.56 -2.45
CA THR A 438 29.83 20.19 -3.60
C THR A 438 30.11 21.68 -3.43
N LYS A 439 31.09 22.20 -4.19
CA LYS A 439 31.26 23.64 -4.31
C LYS A 439 29.99 24.15 -4.98
N THR A 440 29.14 24.81 -4.21
CA THR A 440 28.21 25.79 -4.77
C THR A 440 29.09 26.80 -5.50
N ILE A 441 28.97 26.86 -6.83
CA ILE A 441 29.54 27.94 -7.61
C ILE A 441 28.62 29.12 -7.31
N ASP A 442 29.07 30.03 -6.44
CA ASP A 442 28.43 31.32 -6.29
C ASP A 442 28.74 32.14 -7.55
N ASP A 443 27.70 32.42 -8.33
CA ASP A 443 27.71 33.47 -9.34
C ASP A 443 27.79 34.83 -8.64
N ARG A 444 29.02 35.23 -8.31
CA ARG A 444 29.40 36.62 -8.07
C ARG A 444 30.78 36.86 -8.64
N ASN A 445 30.81 37.38 -9.85
CA ASN A 445 31.73 38.42 -10.29
C ASN A 445 31.15 38.99 -11.58
N SER A 446 30.21 39.92 -11.41
CA SER A 446 29.89 40.94 -12.39
C SER A 446 30.54 42.21 -11.88
N ASP A 447 31.75 42.48 -12.36
CA ASP A 447 32.29 43.83 -12.50
C ASP A 447 32.62 44.01 -13.99
#